data_AF-A0A4Q7LUE8-F1
#
_entry.id   AF-A0A4Q7LUE8-F1
#
_cell.length_a   1.000
_cell.length_b   1.000
_cell.length_c   1.000
_cell.angle_alpha   90.00
_cell.angle_beta   90.00
_cell.angle_gamma   90.00
#
_symmetry.space_group_name_H-M   'P 1'
#
loop_
_entity.id
_entity.type
_entity.pdbx_description
1 polymer ?
#
loop_
_entity_poly.entity_id
_entity_poly.type
_entity_poly.pdbx_seq_one_letter_code
_entity_poly.pdbx_strand_id
1 'polypeptide(L)' 'MLNVVLPTDPPAEPKADAPDTSGGACQLPLRLRSVDLLQGTDEVLIEHEGACYRLRRTALGRLILTK' A
#
# COMPACT_ATOMS: atom_id res chain seq x y z
N MET A 1 -31.07 -31.91 35.36
CA MET A 1 -29.86 -32.58 34.84
C MET A 1 -30.32 -33.41 33.64
N LEU A 2 -29.91 -33.26 32.38
CA LEU A 2 -28.88 -32.51 31.66
C LEU A 2 -29.45 -32.14 30.27
N ASN A 3 -29.06 -30.98 29.71
CA ASN A 3 -29.32 -30.59 28.32
C ASN A 3 -28.50 -31.46 27.35
N VAL A 4 -29.10 -31.91 26.24
CA VAL A 4 -28.35 -32.46 25.08
C VAL A 4 -28.41 -31.43 23.95
N VAL A 5 -27.23 -30.92 23.60
CA VAL A 5 -26.99 -29.93 22.56
C VAL A 5 -26.91 -30.63 21.20
N LEU A 6 -27.60 -30.10 20.19
CA LEU A 6 -27.39 -30.42 18.78
C LEU A 6 -26.17 -29.62 18.29
N PRO A 7 -25.17 -30.24 17.64
CA PRO A 7 -24.15 -29.49 16.92
C PRO A 7 -24.74 -28.98 15.59
N THR A 8 -25.00 -27.68 15.51
CA THR A 8 -25.26 -26.99 14.24
C THR A 8 -23.90 -26.61 13.66
N ASP A 9 -23.39 -27.42 12.74
CA ASP A 9 -22.23 -27.08 11.93
C ASP A 9 -22.64 -25.98 10.92
N PRO A 10 -21.98 -24.80 10.91
CA PRO A 10 -22.20 -23.80 9.88
C PRO A 10 -21.57 -24.26 8.55
N PRO A 11 -22.18 -23.90 7.40
CA PRO A 11 -21.79 -24.41 6.09
C PRO A 11 -20.38 -23.95 5.69
N ALA A 12 -19.65 -24.91 5.12
CA ALA A 12 -18.34 -24.79 4.49
C ALA A 12 -18.05 -23.41 3.88
N GLU A 13 -17.02 -22.75 4.41
CA GLU A 13 -16.41 -21.57 3.82
C GLU A 13 -15.97 -21.86 2.38
N PRO A 14 -16.13 -20.91 1.43
CA PRO A 14 -15.62 -21.08 0.09
C PRO A 14 -14.10 -21.17 0.17
N LYS A 15 -13.53 -22.24 -0.40
CA LYS A 15 -12.10 -22.35 -0.69
C LYS A 15 -11.64 -21.04 -1.33
N ALA A 16 -10.92 -20.24 -0.56
CA ALA A 16 -10.12 -19.15 -1.09
C ALA A 16 -9.08 -19.80 -2.00
N ASP A 17 -9.28 -19.62 -3.30
CA ASP A 17 -8.31 -19.88 -4.34
C ASP A 17 -7.03 -19.12 -3.96
N ALA A 18 -6.04 -19.85 -3.42
CA ALA A 18 -4.72 -19.30 -3.21
C ALA A 18 -4.07 -19.23 -4.60
N PRO A 19 -3.77 -18.04 -5.15
CA PRO A 19 -3.09 -18.00 -6.43
C PRO A 19 -1.68 -18.56 -6.23
N ASP A 20 -1.39 -19.61 -7.01
CA ASP A 20 -0.09 -20.22 -7.21
C ASP A 20 1.04 -19.18 -7.23
N THR A 21 1.86 -19.21 -6.19
CA THR A 21 3.08 -18.40 -6.09
C THR A 21 4.18 -19.08 -6.89
N SER A 22 4.13 -18.95 -8.22
CA SER A 22 5.23 -19.33 -9.13
C SER A 22 5.11 -18.60 -10.46
N GLY A 23 5.11 -17.27 -10.42
CA GLY A 23 5.30 -16.43 -11.59
C GLY A 23 6.34 -15.38 -11.25
N GLY A 24 7.45 -15.35 -11.99
CA GLY A 24 8.53 -14.38 -11.78
C GLY A 24 7.97 -12.98 -11.66
N ALA A 25 8.00 -12.43 -10.44
CA ALA A 25 7.38 -11.17 -10.14
C ALA A 25 8.15 -10.07 -10.87
N CYS A 26 7.64 -9.70 -12.05
CA CYS A 26 7.95 -8.42 -12.66
C CYS A 26 7.55 -7.37 -11.63
N GLN A 27 8.52 -6.88 -10.85
CA GLN A 27 8.27 -5.90 -9.80
C GLN A 27 7.82 -4.62 -10.46
N LEU A 28 6.50 -4.44 -10.54
CA LEU A 28 5.90 -3.21 -10.99
C LEU A 28 6.43 -2.09 -10.09
N PRO A 29 6.87 -0.96 -10.66
CA PRO A 29 7.35 0.16 -9.86
C PRO A 29 6.25 0.61 -8.90
N LEU A 30 6.63 0.87 -7.66
CA LEU A 30 5.71 1.35 -6.63
C LEU A 30 5.06 2.66 -7.09
N ARG A 31 3.73 2.66 -7.21
CA ARG A 31 2.96 3.86 -7.54
C ARG A 31 2.43 4.48 -6.26
N LEU A 32 2.86 5.70 -5.95
CA LEU A 32 2.33 6.51 -4.85
C LEU A 32 1.51 7.69 -5.39
N ARG A 33 0.52 8.15 -4.64
CA ARG A 33 -0.14 9.43 -4.94
C ARG A 33 0.72 10.56 -4.39
N SER A 34 0.74 11.68 -5.11
CA SER A 34 1.48 12.88 -4.70
C SER A 34 1.03 13.42 -3.34
N VAL A 35 -0.27 13.33 -3.04
CA VAL A 35 -0.84 13.74 -1.74
C VAL A 35 -0.33 12.90 -0.58
N ASP A 36 -0.14 11.59 -0.80
CA ASP A 36 0.41 10.67 0.21
C ASP A 36 1.90 10.99 0.46
N LEU A 37 2.63 11.36 -0.61
CA LEU A 37 4.05 11.68 -0.54
C LEU A 37 4.31 13.04 0.12
N LEU A 38 3.43 14.01 -0.11
CA LEU A 38 3.53 15.35 0.48
C LEU A 38 2.87 15.45 1.87
N GLN A 39 2.13 14.44 2.33
CA GLN A 39 1.50 14.43 3.66
C GLN A 39 0.67 15.67 4.00
N GLY A 40 0.04 16.29 3.00
CA GLY A 40 -0.76 17.52 3.17
C GLY A 40 0.04 18.83 3.17
N THR A 41 1.36 18.79 3.03
CA THR A 41 2.18 19.99 2.76
C THR A 41 2.34 20.22 1.25
N ASP A 42 2.98 21.33 0.88
CA ASP A 42 3.34 21.60 -0.52
C ASP A 42 4.80 21.20 -0.82
N GLU A 43 5.60 20.88 0.20
CA GLU A 43 6.99 20.42 0.09
C GLU A 43 7.37 19.38 1.15
N VAL A 44 8.26 18.45 0.78
CA VAL A 44 8.89 17.46 1.66
C VAL A 44 10.38 17.34 1.36
N LEU A 45 11.15 17.00 2.39
CA LEU A 45 12.57 16.68 2.26
C LEU A 45 12.75 15.16 2.20
N ILE A 46 13.61 14.71 1.30
CA ILE A 46 13.93 13.31 1.04
C ILE A 46 15.43 13.17 1.19
N GLU A 47 15.86 12.43 2.21
CA GLU A 47 17.25 12.03 2.33
C GLU A 47 17.52 10.87 1.38
N HIS A 48 18.47 11.05 0.47
CA HIS A 48 18.89 10.03 -0.49
C HIS A 48 20.40 10.07 -0.66
N GLU A 49 21.06 8.95 -0.36
CA GLU A 49 22.53 8.79 -0.47
C GLU A 49 23.34 9.87 0.28
N GLY A 50 22.83 10.34 1.44
CA GLY A 50 23.47 11.38 2.25
C GLY A 50 23.29 12.81 1.71
N ALA A 51 22.47 13.00 0.67
CA ALA A 51 22.02 14.30 0.22
C ALA A 51 20.54 14.52 0.56
N CYS A 52 20.19 15.75 0.88
CA CYS A 52 18.80 16.16 1.11
C CYS A 52 18.23 16.70 -0.19
N TYR A 53 17.23 16.03 -0.73
CA TYR A 53 16.45 16.52 -1.86
C TYR A 53 15.14 17.12 -1.35
N ARG A 54 14.65 18.14 -2.04
CA ARG A 54 13.33 18.72 -1.80
C ARG A 54 12.39 18.36 -2.94
N LEU A 55 11.34 17.63 -2.62
CA LEU A 55 10.20 17.45 -3.52
C LEU A 55 9.13 18.48 -3.15
N ARG A 56 8.70 19.29 -4.13
CA ARG A 56 7.59 20.23 -3.92
C ARG A 56 6.59 20.19 -5.05
N ARG A 57 5.36 20.58 -4.76
CA ARG A 57 4.38 20.94 -5.78
C ARG A 57 4.63 22.38 -6.21
N THR A 58 4.26 22.69 -7.45
CA THR A 58 4.32 24.03 -8.03
C THR A 58 2.91 24.59 -8.14
N ALA A 59 2.78 25.91 -8.27
CA ALA A 59 1.48 26.55 -8.48
C ALA A 59 0.72 26.03 -9.73
N LEU A 60 1.47 25.50 -10.72
CA LEU A 60 0.94 24.84 -11.93
C LEU A 60 0.52 23.37 -11.69
N GLY A 61 0.60 22.86 -10.46
CA GLY A 61 0.23 21.50 -10.09
C GLY A 61 1.26 20.43 -10.44
N ARG A 62 2.45 20.80 -10.92
CA ARG A 62 3.55 19.86 -11.20
C ARG A 62 4.39 19.61 -9.96
N LEU A 63 4.97 18.41 -9.86
CA LEU A 63 6.00 18.10 -8.88
C LEU A 63 7.38 18.44 -9.43
N ILE A 64 8.23 19.05 -8.61
CA ILE A 64 9.65 19.22 -8.90
C ILE A 64 10.49 18.65 -7.76
N LEU A 65 11.57 17.96 -8.12
CA LEU A 65 12.58 17.50 -7.19
C LEU A 65 13.85 18.34 -7.40
N THR A 66 14.31 18.99 -6.34
CA THR A 66 15.56 19.74 -6.33
C THR A 66 16.52 19.13 -5.32
N LYS A 67 17.81 19.20 -5.58
CA LYS A 67 18.84 18.91 -4.57
C LYS A 67 19.03 20.12 -3.65
#